data_AF-A0A956B793-F1
#
_entry.id   AF-A0A956B793-F1
#
_cell.length_a   1.000
_cell.length_b   1.000
_cell.length_c   1.000
_cell.angle_alpha   90.00
_cell.angle_beta   90.00
_cell.angle_gamma   90.00
#
_symmetry.space_group_name_H-M   'P 1'
#
loop_
_entity.id
_entity.type
_entity.pdbx_description
1 polymer ?
#
loop_
_entity_poly.entity_id
_entity_poly.type
_entity_poly.pdbx_seq_one_letter_code
_entity_poly.pdbx_strand_id
1 'polypeptide(L)'
;MKRALALAVLVLAAGCKPPSVVALDQWLDAYGQDDTERMVANTWSGDRPVLREALEALRTAPTSTLAMALPPRPLSYELVEIETKEPGRQVVLTTITMKNPMAYASERVGHVLPDIPKTRPERRRFLVIQEGEAWGVKLDLAAAVARVDFAAAFERRLSARDLAGAAKMLEVVPPPPDEANAMKRHDRLAEALQERLQKAEARTRTATVTR
;
A
#
# COMPACT_ATOMS: atom_id res chain seq x y z
N MET A 1 8.80 -0.41 -30.32
CA MET A 1 9.69 -0.38 -29.13
C MET A 1 9.53 -1.66 -28.30
N LYS A 2 10.04 -2.81 -28.78
CA LYS A 2 9.87 -4.14 -28.14
C LYS A 2 11.21 -4.82 -27.77
N ARG A 3 12.29 -4.05 -27.57
CA ARG A 3 13.65 -4.62 -27.40
C ARG A 3 14.21 -4.59 -25.97
N ALA A 4 13.50 -4.03 -24.99
CA ALA A 4 13.96 -4.00 -23.59
C ALA A 4 13.50 -5.21 -22.74
N LEU A 5 12.60 -6.05 -23.27
CA LEU A 5 12.04 -7.20 -22.53
C LEU A 5 13.02 -8.38 -22.41
N ALA A 6 14.04 -8.46 -23.27
CA ALA A 6 14.87 -9.66 -23.41
C ALA A 6 16.17 -9.67 -22.58
N LEU A 7 16.59 -8.53 -21.99
CA LEU A 7 17.88 -8.47 -21.28
C LEU A 7 17.79 -8.84 -19.79
N ALA A 8 16.61 -8.74 -19.17
CA ALA A 8 16.43 -9.04 -17.75
C ALA A 8 16.37 -10.55 -17.44
N VAL A 9 15.94 -11.38 -18.42
CA VAL A 9 15.87 -12.84 -18.25
C VAL A 9 17.26 -13.48 -18.35
N LEU A 10 18.19 -12.89 -19.11
CA LEU A 10 19.55 -13.43 -19.29
C LEU A 10 20.49 -13.17 -18.10
N VAL A 11 20.25 -12.13 -17.29
CA VAL A 11 21.07 -11.85 -16.09
C VAL A 11 20.75 -12.83 -14.96
N LEU A 12 19.53 -13.37 -14.89
CA LEU A 12 19.16 -14.43 -13.96
C LEU A 12 19.88 -15.76 -14.24
N ALA A 13 20.35 -16.00 -15.47
CA ALA A 13 21.11 -17.19 -15.83
C ALA A 13 22.58 -17.15 -15.37
N ALA A 14 23.11 -15.98 -14.98
CA ALA A 14 24.49 -15.80 -14.50
C ALA A 14 24.61 -15.73 -12.96
N GLY A 15 23.53 -16.00 -12.21
CA GLY A 15 23.53 -16.02 -10.74
C GLY A 15 23.65 -14.66 -10.05
N CYS A 16 23.89 -13.57 -10.77
CA CYS A 16 23.96 -12.22 -10.21
C CYS A 16 22.60 -11.52 -10.34
N LYS A 17 21.88 -11.37 -9.22
CA LYS A 17 20.67 -10.54 -9.18
C LYS A 17 21.04 -9.07 -9.51
N PRO A 18 20.24 -8.33 -10.30
CA PRO A 18 20.47 -6.90 -10.52
C PRO A 18 20.49 -6.11 -9.21
N PRO A 19 21.29 -5.03 -9.07
CA PRO A 19 21.42 -4.29 -7.79
C PRO A 19 20.10 -3.77 -7.23
N SER A 20 19.17 -3.36 -8.09
CA SER A 20 17.82 -2.94 -7.71
C SER A 20 16.99 -4.06 -7.07
N VAL A 21 17.14 -5.29 -7.59
CA VAL A 21 16.50 -6.50 -7.05
C VAL A 21 17.13 -6.87 -5.73
N VAL A 22 18.46 -6.77 -5.62
CA VAL A 22 19.18 -7.00 -4.36
C VAL A 22 18.71 -6.02 -3.29
N ALA A 23 18.59 -4.74 -3.60
CA ALA A 23 18.09 -3.74 -2.65
C ALA A 23 16.67 -4.05 -2.16
N LEU A 24 15.76 -4.44 -3.07
CA LEU A 24 14.39 -4.82 -2.67
C LEU A 24 14.37 -6.13 -1.87
N ASP A 25 15.16 -7.13 -2.26
CA ASP A 25 15.30 -8.40 -1.55
C ASP A 25 15.76 -8.17 -0.11
N GLN A 26 16.83 -7.38 0.08
CA GLN A 26 17.34 -7.01 1.39
C GLN A 26 16.33 -6.19 2.20
N TRP A 27 15.56 -5.31 1.55
CA TRP A 27 14.53 -4.52 2.22
C TRP A 27 13.36 -5.40 2.72
N LEU A 28 12.87 -6.32 1.89
CA LEU A 28 11.75 -7.23 2.23
C LEU A 28 12.16 -8.24 3.30
N ASP A 29 13.37 -8.79 3.21
CA ASP A 29 13.95 -9.67 4.22
C ASP A 29 14.06 -8.95 5.57
N ALA A 30 14.65 -7.75 5.59
CA ALA A 30 14.75 -6.94 6.79
C ALA A 30 13.37 -6.63 7.41
N TYR A 31 12.36 -6.37 6.57
CA TYR A 31 11.01 -6.13 7.07
C TYR A 31 10.34 -7.37 7.66
N GLY A 32 10.57 -8.54 7.06
CA GLY A 32 10.12 -9.82 7.61
C GLY A 32 10.76 -10.12 8.98
N GLN A 33 12.02 -9.73 9.16
CA GLN A 33 12.82 -9.99 10.37
C GLN A 33 12.74 -8.91 11.46
N ASP A 34 11.97 -7.84 11.25
CA ASP A 34 11.91 -6.66 12.13
C ASP A 34 13.26 -5.89 12.26
N ASP A 35 14.15 -6.02 11.28
CA ASP A 35 15.44 -5.33 11.26
C ASP A 35 15.30 -3.90 10.72
N THR A 36 15.11 -2.97 11.65
CA THR A 36 14.91 -1.54 11.35
C THR A 36 16.10 -0.92 10.62
N GLU A 37 17.33 -1.23 11.01
CA GLU A 37 18.51 -0.59 10.43
C GLU A 37 18.75 -1.07 8.99
N ARG A 38 18.61 -2.37 8.74
CA ARG A 38 18.70 -2.91 7.37
C ARG A 38 17.57 -2.40 6.47
N MET A 39 16.36 -2.24 6.99
CA MET A 39 15.26 -1.62 6.24
C MET A 39 15.58 -0.17 5.86
N VAL A 40 16.03 0.64 6.82
CA VAL A 40 16.35 2.05 6.58
C VAL A 40 17.50 2.21 5.59
N ALA A 41 18.55 1.40 5.71
CA ALA A 41 19.69 1.41 4.80
C ALA A 41 19.28 1.11 3.34
N ASN A 42 18.32 0.20 3.14
CA ASN A 42 17.81 -0.19 1.82
C ASN A 42 16.60 0.65 1.35
N THR A 43 16.24 1.69 2.09
CA THR A 43 15.17 2.63 1.71
C THR A 43 15.77 3.85 1.03
N TRP A 44 15.05 4.38 0.01
CA TRP A 44 15.38 5.63 -0.64
C TRP A 44 15.53 6.76 0.38
N SER A 45 16.59 7.57 0.26
CA SER A 45 16.99 8.54 1.29
C SER A 45 15.86 9.47 1.76
N GLY A 46 15.00 9.90 0.85
CA GLY A 46 13.87 10.79 1.15
C GLY A 46 12.78 10.18 2.04
N ASP A 47 12.65 8.86 2.09
CA ASP A 47 11.65 8.17 2.93
C ASP A 47 12.23 7.72 4.29
N ARG A 48 13.56 7.76 4.49
CA ARG A 48 14.22 7.18 5.67
C ARG A 48 13.76 7.76 7.02
N PRO A 49 13.62 9.10 7.20
CA PRO A 49 13.17 9.65 8.48
C PRO A 49 11.75 9.18 8.82
N VAL A 50 10.83 9.27 7.86
CA VAL A 50 9.43 8.86 8.02
C VAL A 50 9.33 7.35 8.26
N LEU A 51 10.17 6.55 7.63
CA LEU A 51 10.21 5.10 7.84
C LEU A 51 10.57 4.76 9.29
N ARG A 52 11.57 5.43 9.88
CA ARG A 52 11.95 5.20 11.29
C ARG A 52 10.80 5.52 12.23
N GLU A 53 10.18 6.69 12.05
CA GLU A 53 9.02 7.11 12.84
C GLU A 53 7.85 6.13 12.70
N ALA A 54 7.56 5.67 11.48
CA ALA A 54 6.49 4.74 11.21
C ALA A 54 6.74 3.35 11.81
N LEU A 55 7.98 2.85 11.78
CA LEU A 55 8.36 1.58 12.40
C LEU A 55 8.29 1.65 13.93
N GLU A 56 8.66 2.78 14.53
CA GLU A 56 8.52 3.00 15.97
C GLU A 56 7.03 3.10 16.37
N ALA A 57 6.24 3.84 15.59
CA ALA A 57 4.81 3.93 15.76
C ALA A 57 4.14 2.55 15.63
N LEU A 58 4.63 1.67 14.75
CA LEU A 58 4.11 0.30 14.62
C LEU A 58 4.26 -0.52 15.91
N ARG A 59 5.32 -0.28 16.70
CA ARG A 59 5.56 -0.97 17.97
C ARG A 59 4.72 -0.43 19.12
N THR A 60 4.53 0.89 19.16
CA THR A 60 3.88 1.58 20.28
C THR A 60 2.39 1.85 20.06
N ALA A 61 2.00 2.18 18.83
CA ALA A 61 0.64 2.48 18.42
C ALA A 61 0.33 1.90 17.01
N PRO A 62 0.12 0.58 16.87
CA PRO A 62 -0.02 -0.11 15.58
C PRO A 62 -1.16 0.39 14.69
N THR A 63 -2.15 1.08 15.28
CA THR A 63 -3.32 1.66 14.60
C THR A 63 -3.19 3.16 14.34
N SER A 64 -2.04 3.77 14.64
CA SER A 64 -1.76 5.16 14.30
C SER A 64 -1.62 5.35 12.78
N THR A 65 -1.86 6.58 12.29
CA THR A 65 -1.68 6.91 10.86
C THR A 65 -0.31 6.50 10.34
N LEU A 66 0.75 6.84 11.10
CA LEU A 66 2.14 6.53 10.73
C LEU A 66 2.37 5.02 10.59
N ALA A 67 1.92 4.23 11.56
CA ALA A 67 2.03 2.77 11.49
C ALA A 67 1.25 2.19 10.31
N MET A 68 0.05 2.70 10.05
CA MET A 68 -0.82 2.24 8.96
C MET A 68 -0.33 2.66 7.56
N ALA A 69 0.57 3.66 7.47
CA ALA A 69 1.19 4.05 6.21
C ALA A 69 2.21 3.02 5.70
N LEU A 70 2.73 2.17 6.59
CA LEU A 70 3.63 1.08 6.20
C LEU A 70 2.88 0.03 5.38
N PRO A 71 3.53 -0.54 4.35
CA PRO A 71 2.98 -1.70 3.68
C PRO A 71 2.81 -2.86 4.68
N PRO A 72 1.84 -3.77 4.50
CA PRO A 72 1.69 -4.90 5.41
C PRO A 72 2.95 -5.78 5.39
N ARG A 73 3.30 -6.34 6.55
CA ARG A 73 4.49 -7.17 6.69
C ARG A 73 4.37 -8.44 5.84
N PRO A 74 5.37 -8.76 5.00
CA PRO A 74 5.37 -9.99 4.21
C PRO A 74 5.55 -11.22 5.12
N LEU A 75 4.86 -12.32 4.79
CA LEU A 75 5.16 -13.66 5.32
C LEU A 75 6.19 -14.39 4.45
N SER A 76 6.09 -14.18 3.13
CA SER A 76 7.06 -14.61 2.13
C SER A 76 6.91 -13.73 0.89
N TYR A 77 7.89 -13.76 -0.01
CA TYR A 77 7.84 -13.01 -1.26
C TYR A 77 8.62 -13.72 -2.38
N GLU A 78 8.23 -13.41 -3.61
CA GLU A 78 8.88 -13.89 -4.84
C GLU A 78 9.09 -12.70 -5.79
N LEU A 79 10.31 -12.52 -6.27
CA LEU A 79 10.68 -11.46 -7.21
C LEU A 79 10.42 -11.96 -8.64
N VAL A 80 9.51 -11.30 -9.36
CA VAL A 80 8.95 -11.82 -10.61
C VAL A 80 9.57 -11.17 -11.84
N GLU A 81 9.61 -9.84 -11.88
CA GLU A 81 9.98 -9.10 -13.08
C GLU A 81 10.61 -7.74 -12.74
N ILE A 82 11.42 -7.22 -13.65
CA ILE A 82 12.00 -5.87 -13.57
C ILE A 82 11.60 -5.10 -14.82
N GLU A 83 11.00 -3.94 -14.62
CA GLU A 83 10.70 -2.98 -15.66
C GLU A 83 11.57 -1.73 -15.48
N THR A 84 12.42 -1.43 -16.45
CA THR A 84 13.19 -0.18 -16.43
C THR A 84 12.32 0.97 -16.94
N LYS A 85 12.12 2.00 -16.11
CA LYS A 85 11.38 3.21 -16.51
C LYS A 85 12.32 4.21 -17.16
N GLU A 86 13.38 4.56 -16.44
CA GLU A 86 14.40 5.56 -16.79
C GLU A 86 15.75 5.08 -16.23
N PRO A 87 16.89 5.59 -16.73
CA PRO A 87 18.18 5.35 -16.09
C PRO A 87 18.12 5.67 -14.59
N GLY A 88 18.60 4.76 -13.74
CA GLY A 88 18.55 4.89 -12.28
C GLY A 88 17.17 4.69 -11.64
N ARG A 89 16.13 4.28 -12.39
CA ARG A 89 14.77 4.03 -11.86
C ARG A 89 14.18 2.76 -12.42
N GLN A 90 13.99 1.78 -11.54
CA GLN A 90 13.47 0.47 -11.90
C GLN A 90 12.24 0.13 -11.09
N VAL A 91 11.26 -0.48 -11.74
CA VAL A 91 10.11 -1.07 -11.06
C VAL A 91 10.35 -2.56 -10.95
N VAL A 92 10.41 -3.06 -9.72
CA VAL A 92 10.48 -4.50 -9.44
C VAL A 92 9.08 -4.98 -9.09
N LEU A 93 8.59 -5.96 -9.85
CA LEU A 93 7.33 -6.63 -9.63
C LEU A 93 7.56 -7.84 -8.72
N THR A 94 6.84 -7.88 -7.62
CA THR A 94 7.02 -8.88 -6.55
C THR A 94 5.67 -9.46 -6.18
N THR A 95 5.58 -10.78 -6.04
CA THR A 95 4.43 -11.42 -5.39
C THR A 95 4.72 -11.49 -3.89
N ILE A 96 3.89 -10.85 -3.08
CA ILE A 96 4.02 -10.89 -1.62
C ILE A 96 2.90 -11.72 -1.03
N THR A 97 3.24 -12.68 -0.19
CA THR A 97 2.26 -13.42 0.62
C THR A 97 2.08 -12.70 1.95
N MET A 98 0.84 -12.38 2.29
CA MET A 98 0.48 -11.69 3.53
C MET A 98 -0.64 -12.44 4.27
N LYS A 99 -0.88 -12.09 5.54
CA LYS A 99 -2.06 -12.55 6.28
C LYS A 99 -3.34 -12.10 5.56
N ASN A 100 -4.34 -12.98 5.49
CA ASN A 100 -5.65 -12.65 4.94
C ASN A 100 -6.53 -12.01 6.01
N PRO A 101 -6.84 -10.70 5.95
CA PRO A 101 -7.60 -10.01 7.00
C PRO A 101 -9.01 -10.57 7.19
N MET A 102 -9.61 -11.22 6.18
CA MET A 102 -10.98 -11.73 6.28
C MET A 102 -11.12 -12.92 7.23
N ALA A 103 -10.19 -13.87 7.18
CA ALA A 103 -10.19 -15.01 8.10
C ALA A 103 -10.10 -14.52 9.56
N TYR A 104 -9.20 -13.57 9.82
CA TYR A 104 -9.01 -12.99 11.15
C TYR A 104 -10.19 -12.11 11.62
N ALA A 105 -10.82 -11.34 10.72
CA ALA A 105 -11.99 -10.53 11.07
C ALA A 105 -13.20 -11.41 11.42
N SER A 106 -13.35 -12.54 10.73
CA SER A 106 -14.45 -13.49 10.95
C SER A 106 -14.32 -14.24 12.29
N GLU A 107 -13.10 -14.66 12.64
CA GLU A 107 -12.82 -15.27 13.95
C GLU A 107 -13.18 -14.34 15.11
N ARG A 108 -12.97 -13.02 14.99
CA ARG A 108 -13.31 -12.03 16.03
C ARG A 108 -14.81 -11.84 16.25
N VAL A 109 -15.64 -12.19 15.27
CA VAL A 109 -17.12 -12.14 15.38
C VAL A 109 -17.74 -13.52 15.62
N GLY A 110 -16.93 -14.53 15.98
CA GLY A 110 -17.40 -15.86 16.33
C GLY A 110 -17.75 -16.76 15.13
N HIS A 111 -17.42 -16.33 13.91
CA HIS A 111 -17.66 -17.12 12.70
C HIS A 111 -16.32 -17.61 12.14
N VAL A 112 -15.98 -18.89 12.34
CA VAL A 112 -14.83 -19.47 11.62
C VAL A 112 -15.28 -19.71 10.18
N LEU A 113 -14.56 -19.15 9.21
CA LEU A 113 -14.78 -19.41 7.78
C LEU A 113 -13.73 -20.44 7.32
N PRO A 114 -14.02 -21.75 7.45
CA PRO A 114 -13.03 -22.82 7.26
C PRO A 114 -12.44 -22.87 5.85
N ASP A 115 -13.20 -22.41 4.85
CA ASP A 115 -12.81 -22.46 3.44
C ASP A 115 -12.05 -21.22 2.97
N ILE A 116 -11.83 -20.22 3.83
CA ILE A 116 -11.09 -19.01 3.46
C ILE A 116 -9.59 -19.21 3.75
N PRO A 117 -8.71 -18.97 2.76
CA PRO A 117 -7.28 -19.12 2.96
C PRO A 117 -6.76 -18.12 4.00
N LYS A 118 -5.93 -18.59 4.94
CA LYS A 118 -5.32 -17.78 6.01
C LYS A 118 -4.34 -16.72 5.49
N THR A 119 -3.80 -16.95 4.30
CA THR A 119 -2.85 -16.07 3.63
C THR A 119 -3.39 -15.72 2.24
N ARG A 120 -2.86 -14.62 1.67
CA ARG A 120 -3.17 -14.23 0.29
C ARG A 120 -1.90 -13.74 -0.40
N PRO A 121 -1.62 -14.21 -1.62
CA PRO A 121 -0.59 -13.61 -2.47
C PRO A 121 -1.13 -12.33 -3.13
N GLU A 122 -0.31 -11.30 -3.20
CA GLU A 122 -0.62 -10.05 -3.90
C GLU A 122 0.58 -9.61 -4.74
N ARG A 123 0.35 -9.33 -6.04
CA ARG A 123 1.38 -8.75 -6.90
C ARG A 123 1.51 -7.25 -6.62
N ARG A 124 2.69 -6.83 -6.18
CA ARG A 124 3.04 -5.45 -5.85
C ARG A 124 4.20 -4.96 -6.71
N ARG A 125 4.17 -3.66 -7.00
CA ARG A 125 5.20 -2.97 -7.77
C ARG A 125 5.95 -2.06 -6.81
N PHE A 126 7.27 -2.25 -6.72
CA PHE A 126 8.15 -1.41 -5.94
C PHE A 126 8.99 -0.56 -6.88
N LEU A 127 9.04 0.74 -6.63
CA LEU A 127 9.97 1.62 -7.30
C LEU A 127 11.31 1.56 -6.54
N VAL A 128 12.38 1.24 -7.24
CA VAL A 128 13.74 1.20 -6.70
C VAL A 128 14.57 2.24 -7.46
N ILE A 129 15.20 3.14 -6.72
CA ILE A 129 15.90 4.31 -7.24
C ILE A 129 17.38 4.19 -6.90
N GLN A 130 18.22 4.49 -7.88
CA GLN A 130 19.66 4.58 -7.71
C GLN A 130 20.04 5.95 -7.10
N GLU A 131 20.85 5.93 -6.04
CA GLU A 131 21.41 7.10 -5.36
C GLU A 131 22.95 6.96 -5.29
N GLY A 132 23.65 7.62 -6.21
CA GLY A 132 25.08 7.39 -6.40
C GLY A 132 25.34 5.94 -6.83
N GLU A 133 26.11 5.21 -6.03
CA GLU A 133 26.42 3.79 -6.26
C GLU A 133 25.39 2.84 -5.63
N ALA A 134 24.53 3.33 -4.76
CA ALA A 134 23.55 2.53 -4.02
C ALA A 134 22.17 2.51 -4.70
N TRP A 135 21.33 1.56 -4.29
CA TRP A 135 19.92 1.46 -4.70
C TRP A 135 19.03 1.45 -3.45
N GLY A 136 17.90 2.15 -3.50
CA GLY A 136 16.95 2.23 -2.40
C GLY A 136 15.50 2.08 -2.85
N VAL A 137 14.69 1.39 -2.04
CA VAL A 137 13.26 1.23 -2.28
C VAL A 137 12.54 2.53 -1.93
N LYS A 138 11.79 3.08 -2.89
CA LYS A 138 10.93 4.25 -2.70
C LYS A 138 9.52 3.80 -2.35
N LEU A 139 9.00 4.34 -1.24
CA LEU A 139 7.73 3.97 -0.63
C LEU A 139 6.69 5.10 -0.71
N ASP A 140 7.12 6.34 -0.97
CA ASP A 140 6.27 7.53 -0.98
C ASP A 140 5.52 7.69 0.36
N LEU A 141 6.22 7.53 1.48
CA LEU A 141 5.60 7.41 2.81
C LEU A 141 4.83 8.67 3.19
N ALA A 142 5.35 9.86 2.88
CA ALA A 142 4.63 11.12 3.15
C ALA A 142 3.25 11.16 2.48
N ALA A 143 3.17 10.70 1.22
CA ALA A 143 1.90 10.61 0.50
C ALA A 143 1.01 9.47 1.03
N ALA A 144 1.60 8.38 1.55
CA ALA A 144 0.84 7.33 2.23
C ALA A 144 0.23 7.82 3.55
N VAL A 145 1.01 8.52 4.38
CA VAL A 145 0.54 9.13 5.65
C VAL A 145 -0.62 10.09 5.39
N ALA A 146 -0.47 11.02 4.43
CA ALA A 146 -1.53 11.97 4.09
C ALA A 146 -2.83 11.28 3.66
N ARG A 147 -2.74 10.17 2.90
CA ARG A 147 -3.91 9.37 2.49
C ARG A 147 -4.58 8.67 3.67
N VAL A 148 -3.79 8.14 4.61
CA VAL A 148 -4.32 7.49 5.81
C VAL A 148 -5.00 8.52 6.72
N ASP A 149 -4.40 9.70 6.90
CA ASP A 149 -4.98 10.79 7.70
C ASP A 149 -6.31 11.28 7.11
N PHE A 150 -6.36 11.44 5.79
CA PHE A 150 -7.58 11.79 5.08
C PHE A 150 -8.68 10.75 5.32
N ALA A 151 -8.38 9.46 5.14
CA ALA A 151 -9.34 8.38 5.36
C ALA A 151 -9.83 8.33 6.81
N ALA A 152 -8.94 8.48 7.79
CA ALA A 152 -9.28 8.51 9.20
C ALA A 152 -10.18 9.72 9.54
N ALA A 153 -9.87 10.90 9.00
CA ALA A 153 -10.68 12.09 9.18
C ALA A 153 -12.08 11.96 8.55
N PHE A 154 -12.18 11.35 7.36
CA PHE A 154 -13.45 11.07 6.70
C PHE A 154 -14.33 10.10 7.51
N GLU A 155 -13.76 8.98 7.96
CA GLU A 155 -14.48 8.00 8.79
C GLU A 155 -14.94 8.58 10.14
N ARG A 156 -14.15 9.48 10.75
CA ARG A 156 -14.57 10.19 11.96
C ARG A 156 -15.81 11.06 11.71
N ARG A 157 -15.88 11.76 10.59
CA ARG A 157 -17.06 12.58 10.23
C ARG A 157 -18.28 11.71 9.96
N LEU A 158 -18.13 10.61 9.22
CA LEU A 158 -19.22 9.65 9.02
C LEU A 158 -19.74 9.09 10.35
N SER A 159 -18.84 8.70 11.25
CA SER A 159 -19.19 8.18 12.59
C SER A 159 -19.90 9.23 13.44
N ALA A 160 -19.52 10.50 13.30
CA ALA A 160 -20.16 11.64 13.96
C ALA A 160 -21.47 12.10 13.28
N ARG A 161 -21.89 11.44 12.18
CA ARG A 161 -23.04 11.83 11.32
C ARG A 161 -22.93 13.24 10.71
N ASP A 162 -21.71 13.78 10.61
CA ASP A 162 -21.43 15.02 9.88
C ASP A 162 -21.30 14.73 8.38
N LEU A 163 -22.44 14.46 7.73
CA LEU A 163 -22.49 14.08 6.31
C LEU A 163 -22.10 15.24 5.39
N ALA A 164 -22.47 16.48 5.74
CA ALA A 164 -22.10 17.66 4.97
C ALA A 164 -20.58 17.91 5.03
N GLY A 165 -19.96 17.78 6.20
CA GLY A 165 -18.50 17.89 6.33
C GLY A 165 -17.76 16.76 5.63
N ALA A 166 -18.30 15.52 5.65
CA ALA A 166 -17.76 14.40 4.89
C ALA A 166 -17.84 14.63 3.37
N ALA A 167 -18.97 15.13 2.87
CA ALA A 167 -19.16 15.48 1.45
C ALA A 167 -18.16 16.56 1.00
N LYS A 168 -18.00 17.63 1.81
CA LYS A 168 -17.04 18.70 1.52
C LYS A 168 -15.59 18.20 1.45
N MET A 169 -15.23 17.17 2.22
CA MET A 169 -13.91 16.55 2.11
C MET A 169 -13.69 15.82 0.78
N LEU A 170 -14.74 15.42 0.07
CA LEU A 170 -14.61 14.75 -1.23
C LEU A 170 -14.39 15.74 -2.39
N GLU A 171 -14.70 17.03 -2.22
CA GLU A 171 -14.49 18.07 -3.25
C GLU A 171 -13.01 18.27 -3.59
N VAL A 172 -12.10 17.97 -2.65
CA VAL A 172 -10.66 18.04 -2.86
C VAL A 172 -10.07 16.76 -3.47
N VAL A 173 -10.86 15.69 -3.55
CA VAL A 173 -10.48 14.48 -4.27
C VAL A 173 -10.86 14.70 -5.73
N PRO A 174 -9.92 14.61 -6.69
CA PRO A 174 -10.24 14.83 -8.09
C PRO A 174 -11.38 13.89 -8.52
N PRO A 175 -12.38 14.39 -9.28
CA PRO A 175 -13.48 13.56 -9.76
C PRO A 175 -12.94 12.45 -10.68
N PRO A 176 -13.60 11.29 -10.73
CA PRO A 176 -13.22 10.26 -11.69
C PRO A 176 -13.31 10.83 -13.13
N PRO A 177 -12.37 10.48 -14.02
CA PRO A 177 -12.41 10.93 -15.41
C PRO A 177 -13.66 10.39 -16.14
N ASP A 178 -14.22 11.18 -17.05
CA ASP A 178 -15.46 10.86 -17.79
C ASP A 178 -15.35 9.61 -18.69
N GLU A 179 -14.14 9.15 -18.99
CA GLU A 179 -13.91 7.99 -19.86
C GLU A 179 -13.74 6.68 -19.05
N ALA A 180 -14.67 5.74 -19.23
CA ALA A 180 -14.70 4.43 -18.56
C ALA A 180 -13.40 3.58 -18.73
N ASN A 181 -12.55 3.89 -19.71
CA ASN A 181 -11.30 3.17 -19.98
C ASN A 181 -10.03 3.89 -19.49
N ALA A 182 -10.15 5.09 -18.90
CA ALA A 182 -8.99 5.87 -18.40
C ALA A 182 -8.45 5.37 -17.04
N MET A 183 -9.01 4.28 -16.51
CA MET A 183 -8.78 3.78 -15.15
C MET A 183 -7.29 3.69 -14.76
N LYS A 184 -6.88 4.51 -13.81
CA LYS A 184 -5.78 4.20 -12.89
C LYS A 184 -6.29 4.37 -11.45
N ARG A 185 -5.93 3.41 -10.59
CA ARG A 185 -6.24 3.20 -9.14
C ARG A 185 -6.73 4.38 -8.26
N HIS A 186 -6.43 5.63 -8.58
CA HIS A 186 -6.93 6.82 -7.87
C HIS A 186 -8.45 6.97 -7.94
N ASP A 187 -9.07 6.62 -9.07
CA ASP A 187 -10.52 6.85 -9.30
C ASP A 187 -11.41 5.94 -8.42
N ARG A 188 -10.92 4.75 -8.07
CA ARG A 188 -11.62 3.82 -7.16
C ARG A 188 -11.75 4.36 -5.74
N LEU A 189 -10.87 5.26 -5.32
CA LEU A 189 -10.94 5.82 -3.97
C LEU A 189 -12.09 6.81 -3.84
N ALA A 190 -12.25 7.72 -4.81
CA ALA A 190 -13.35 8.68 -4.82
C ALA A 190 -14.72 7.97 -4.85
N GLU A 191 -14.88 7.01 -5.76
CA GLU A 191 -16.10 6.19 -5.87
C GLU A 191 -16.38 5.41 -4.59
N ALA A 192 -15.38 4.73 -4.02
CA ALA A 192 -15.56 3.96 -2.78
C ALA A 192 -15.95 4.86 -1.60
N LEU A 193 -15.36 6.05 -1.48
CA LEU A 193 -15.70 7.01 -0.44
C LEU A 193 -17.10 7.59 -0.63
N GLN A 194 -17.48 7.88 -1.87
CA GLN A 194 -18.83 8.35 -2.22
C GLN A 194 -19.89 7.28 -1.93
N GLU A 195 -19.63 6.02 -2.26
CA GLU A 195 -20.51 4.89 -1.93
C GLU A 195 -20.67 4.75 -0.41
N ARG A 196 -19.59 4.96 0.37
CA ARG A 196 -19.67 4.95 1.84
C ARG A 196 -20.50 6.11 2.38
N LEU A 197 -20.37 7.31 1.81
CA LEU A 197 -21.21 8.46 2.15
C LEU A 197 -22.69 8.16 1.85
N GLN A 198 -23.01 7.64 0.66
CA GLN A 198 -24.36 7.26 0.27
C GLN A 198 -24.95 6.19 1.19
N LYS A 199 -24.16 5.17 1.58
CA LYS A 199 -24.60 4.16 2.56
C LYS A 199 -24.89 4.77 3.93
N ALA A 200 -24.09 5.74 4.38
CA ALA A 200 -24.33 6.45 5.63
C ALA A 200 -25.59 7.34 5.57
N GLU A 201 -25.80 8.05 4.45
CA GLU A 201 -27.01 8.81 4.17
C GLU A 201 -28.27 7.94 4.18
N ALA A 202 -28.24 6.80 3.47
CA ALA A 202 -29.35 5.85 3.41
C ALA A 202 -29.72 5.32 4.81
N ARG A 203 -28.72 4.92 5.60
CA ARG A 203 -28.93 4.46 6.99
C ARG A 203 -29.57 5.53 7.87
N THR A 204 -29.16 6.79 7.70
CA THR A 204 -29.71 7.92 8.46
C THR A 204 -31.17 8.20 8.07
N ARG A 205 -31.50 8.13 6.77
CA ARG A 205 -32.88 8.23 6.28
C ARG A 205 -33.77 7.12 6.83
N THR A 206 -33.32 5.86 6.79
CA THR A 206 -34.10 4.73 7.33
C THR A 206 -34.37 4.90 8.82
N ALA A 207 -33.38 5.29 9.62
CA ALA A 207 -33.55 5.53 11.06
C ALA A 207 -34.47 6.71 11.41
N THR A 208 -34.71 7.63 10.46
CA THR A 208 -35.62 8.77 10.63
C THR A 208 -37.06 8.40 10.25
N VAL A 209 -37.26 7.40 9.40
CA VAL A 209 -38.60 6.92 8.96
C VAL A 209 -39.21 5.92 9.95
N THR A 210 -38.40 5.21 10.74
CA THR A 210 -38.88 4.25 11.76
C THR A 210 -39.12 4.86 13.14
N ARG A 211 -39.06 6.19 13.28
CA ARG A 211 -39.22 6.92 14.54
C ARG A 211 -40.47 7.78 14.52
#